data_AF-A0A843K6I9-F1
#
_entry.id   AF-A0A843K6I9-F1
#
_cell.length_a   1.000
_cell.length_b   1.000
_cell.length_c   1.000
_cell.angle_alpha   90.00
_cell.angle_beta   90.00
_cell.angle_gamma   90.00
#
_symmetry.space_group_name_H-M   'P 1'
#
loop_
_entity.id
_entity.type
_entity.pdbx_description
1 polymer ?
#
loop_
_entity_poly.entity_id
_entity_poly.type
_entity_poly.pdbx_seq_one_letter_code
_entity_poly.pdbx_strand_id
1 'polypeptide(L)'
;EEPDLESILDECETCGMSRRMLMWHYRSKDESLIAFSNHQFYGGKLNTFPSSIFGREGFGLHHVHVPSGVFDRGKSRTNRVEAEVVAKMVRDHYARKDGKSLGVIAFSEAQMEAIDQALDEMRKDDRELDAVLSSEEGEPFLLYNLENVQGHERDRIILSVGYGKDENGRFALNFGPLNRDGGERRLNVAITRAKSSLDIVSSIRSEDIDLSGSRSKGALLLKQYLAFAESGGDRRALPTSPGKREDATPFEEHLRMALEARGHKVRMNVGTSDYRIDLAIEDPSEEGRFLLGIECDGAHYASGLTVRDRDRTRQAQLKRLGWKLHRVWSVEWFRNPEGELDRIEEALGSVRPTG
;
A
#
# COMPACT_ATOMS: atom_id res chain seq x y z
N GLU A 1 -35.66 -19.62 14.13
CA GLU A 1 -34.61 -20.25 13.32
C GLU A 1 -33.31 -19.58 13.69
N GLU A 2 -32.33 -20.35 14.17
CA GLU A 2 -30.98 -19.81 14.35
C GLU A 2 -30.42 -19.49 12.96
N PRO A 3 -29.78 -18.32 12.77
CA PRO A 3 -29.21 -17.97 11.48
C PRO A 3 -28.15 -18.99 11.09
N ASP A 4 -28.23 -19.49 9.85
CA ASP A 4 -27.23 -20.38 9.26
C ASP A 4 -25.85 -19.69 9.32
N LEU A 5 -24.87 -20.34 9.95
CA LEU A 5 -23.52 -19.79 10.10
C LEU A 5 -22.75 -19.96 8.78
N GLU A 6 -22.05 -18.91 8.32
CA GLU A 6 -21.41 -18.86 7.00
C GLU A 6 -20.27 -19.89 6.83
N SER A 7 -19.69 -20.40 7.92
CA SER A 7 -18.58 -21.35 7.89
C SER A 7 -18.38 -22.15 9.18
N ILE A 8 -17.64 -23.27 9.08
CA ILE A 8 -17.18 -24.07 10.25
C ILE A 8 -16.38 -23.22 11.25
N LEU A 9 -15.69 -22.17 10.79
CA LEU A 9 -14.95 -21.28 11.69
C LEU A 9 -15.91 -20.44 12.54
N ASP A 10 -17.03 -19.99 11.98
CA ASP A 10 -18.06 -19.25 12.70
C ASP A 10 -18.75 -20.15 13.74
N GLU A 11 -19.01 -21.42 13.39
CA GLU A 11 -19.47 -22.43 14.34
C GLU A 11 -18.49 -22.62 15.50
N CYS A 12 -17.18 -22.71 15.22
CA CYS A 12 -16.16 -22.83 16.27
C CYS A 12 -16.13 -21.60 17.20
N GLU A 13 -16.28 -20.38 16.66
CA GLU A 13 -16.35 -19.16 17.46
C GLU A 13 -17.59 -19.16 18.37
N THR A 14 -18.77 -19.56 17.86
CA THR A 14 -19.99 -19.67 18.68
C THR A 14 -19.88 -20.73 19.77
N CYS A 15 -19.10 -21.78 19.55
CA CYS A 15 -18.78 -22.82 20.53
C CYS A 15 -17.77 -22.38 21.60
N GLY A 16 -17.34 -21.11 21.61
CA GLY A 16 -16.43 -20.54 22.60
C GLY A 16 -14.95 -20.87 22.37
N MET A 17 -14.58 -21.36 21.18
CA MET A 17 -13.16 -21.53 20.84
C MET A 17 -12.47 -20.17 20.70
N SER A 18 -11.29 -20.04 21.29
CA SER A 18 -10.53 -18.79 21.22
C SER A 18 -9.91 -18.58 19.84
N ARG A 19 -10.22 -17.47 19.17
CA ARG A 19 -9.49 -17.05 17.97
C ARG A 19 -8.13 -16.44 18.33
N ARG A 20 -7.09 -16.84 17.59
CA ARG A 20 -5.77 -16.19 17.61
C ARG A 20 -5.54 -15.45 16.29
N MET A 21 -5.29 -14.15 16.37
CA MET A 21 -4.97 -13.34 15.20
C MET A 21 -3.48 -13.42 14.88
N LEU A 22 -3.14 -13.73 13.63
CA LEU A 22 -1.78 -13.59 13.13
C LEU A 22 -1.52 -12.11 12.85
N MET A 23 -0.60 -11.53 13.63
CA MET A 23 -0.41 -10.07 13.65
C MET A 23 0.55 -9.57 12.57
N TRP A 24 1.38 -10.43 11.97
CA TRP A 24 2.44 -9.99 11.08
C TRP A 24 2.02 -9.97 9.63
N HIS A 25 2.22 -8.83 8.96
CA HIS A 25 2.01 -8.69 7.53
C HIS A 25 3.34 -8.65 6.78
N TYR A 26 3.51 -9.59 5.85
CA TYR A 26 4.78 -9.77 5.12
C TYR A 26 4.69 -9.59 3.61
N ARG A 27 3.47 -9.39 3.07
CA ARG A 27 3.21 -9.36 1.63
C ARG A 27 3.63 -8.03 1.01
N SER A 28 3.17 -6.94 1.61
CA SER A 28 3.37 -5.59 1.06
C SER A 28 4.80 -5.14 1.33
N LYS A 29 5.46 -4.71 0.26
CA LYS A 29 6.80 -4.10 0.30
C LYS A 29 6.74 -2.63 0.73
N ASP A 30 5.59 -1.98 0.56
CA ASP A 30 5.31 -0.64 1.06
C ASP A 30 4.11 -0.66 2.01
N GLU A 31 4.18 0.11 3.10
CA GLU A 31 3.13 0.11 4.12
C GLU A 31 1.83 0.77 3.65
N SER A 32 1.88 1.71 2.70
CA SER A 32 0.68 2.36 2.17
C SER A 32 -0.31 1.35 1.57
N LEU A 33 0.20 0.23 1.02
CA LEU A 33 -0.61 -0.83 0.41
C LEU A 33 -1.50 -1.58 1.42
N ILE A 34 -1.15 -1.56 2.70
CA ILE A 34 -1.89 -2.28 3.75
C ILE A 34 -2.42 -1.34 4.84
N ALA A 35 -1.90 -0.11 4.97
CA ALA A 35 -2.24 0.81 6.05
C ALA A 35 -3.74 1.08 6.14
N PHE A 36 -4.41 1.31 5.01
CA PHE A 36 -5.86 1.48 4.97
C PHE A 36 -6.60 0.24 5.46
N SER A 37 -6.27 -0.93 4.92
CA SER A 37 -6.89 -2.19 5.33
C SER A 37 -6.65 -2.51 6.80
N ASN A 38 -5.42 -2.32 7.28
CA ASN A 38 -5.04 -2.50 8.67
C ASN A 38 -5.90 -1.64 9.60
N HIS A 39 -6.09 -0.36 9.24
CA HIS A 39 -6.95 0.55 9.99
C HIS A 39 -8.43 0.10 9.98
N GLN A 40 -9.01 -0.16 8.80
CA GLN A 40 -10.45 -0.37 8.64
C GLN A 40 -10.93 -1.78 9.04
N PHE A 41 -10.11 -2.80 8.81
CA PHE A 41 -10.53 -4.21 8.96
C PHE A 41 -9.82 -4.92 10.11
N TYR A 42 -8.66 -4.42 10.55
CA TYR A 42 -7.85 -5.06 11.59
C TYR A 42 -7.68 -4.19 12.85
N GLY A 43 -8.28 -2.99 12.89
CA GLY A 43 -8.20 -2.09 14.03
C GLY A 43 -6.78 -1.62 14.34
N GLY A 44 -5.91 -1.53 13.31
CA GLY A 44 -4.51 -1.14 13.44
C GLY A 44 -3.60 -2.20 14.07
N LYS A 45 -4.10 -3.42 14.29
CA LYS A 45 -3.39 -4.48 15.01
C LYS A 45 -2.33 -5.19 14.19
N LEU A 46 -2.32 -5.06 12.86
CA LEU A 46 -1.26 -5.69 12.07
C LEU A 46 0.05 -4.93 12.22
N ASN A 47 1.10 -5.70 12.47
CA ASN A 47 2.49 -5.31 12.43
C ASN A 47 2.96 -5.24 10.98
N THR A 48 3.28 -4.03 10.53
CA THR A 48 3.76 -3.71 9.18
C THR A 48 5.14 -3.10 9.26
N PHE A 49 5.95 -3.24 8.22
CA PHE A 49 7.35 -2.82 8.23
C PHE A 49 7.58 -1.75 7.16
N PRO A 50 8.18 -0.60 7.49
CA PRO A 50 8.49 0.44 6.52
C PRO A 50 9.51 -0.05 5.49
N SER A 51 9.39 0.45 4.26
CA SER A 51 10.40 0.27 3.21
C SER A 51 11.54 1.28 3.36
N SER A 52 12.73 0.92 2.89
CA SER A 52 13.86 1.84 2.73
C SER A 52 13.69 2.80 1.55
N ILE A 53 12.67 2.56 0.72
CA ILE A 53 12.28 3.37 -0.44
C ILE A 53 10.91 3.98 -0.16
N PHE A 54 10.71 5.24 -0.51
CA PHE A 54 9.44 5.96 -0.34
C PHE A 54 9.21 6.93 -1.49
N GLY A 55 7.95 7.25 -1.80
CA GLY A 55 7.62 8.31 -2.76
C GLY A 55 8.13 8.11 -4.19
N ARG A 56 8.49 6.88 -4.58
CA ARG A 56 8.93 6.56 -5.95
C ARG A 56 7.76 6.15 -6.82
N GLU A 57 7.85 6.49 -8.10
CA GLU A 57 6.90 6.00 -9.10
C GLU A 57 6.95 4.46 -9.18
N GLY A 58 5.79 3.82 -9.20
CA GLY A 58 5.67 2.36 -9.29
C GLY A 58 6.06 1.61 -8.00
N PHE A 59 6.06 2.29 -6.86
CA PHE A 59 6.20 1.70 -5.52
C PHE A 59 5.27 2.37 -4.50
N GLY A 60 4.45 1.59 -3.80
CA GLY A 60 3.41 2.11 -2.90
C GLY A 60 2.06 2.35 -3.58
N LEU A 61 1.24 3.22 -3.00
CA LEU A 61 -0.11 3.56 -3.46
C LEU A 61 -0.13 4.88 -4.23
N HIS A 62 -0.71 4.87 -5.43
CA HIS A 62 -0.85 6.06 -6.28
C HIS A 62 -2.28 6.24 -6.75
N HIS A 63 -2.72 7.50 -6.85
CA HIS A 63 -3.98 7.87 -7.49
C HIS A 63 -3.72 8.39 -8.91
N VAL A 64 -4.31 7.74 -9.90
CA VAL A 64 -4.26 8.14 -11.31
C VAL A 64 -5.61 8.78 -11.66
N HIS A 65 -5.66 10.11 -11.59
CA HIS A 65 -6.89 10.86 -11.87
C HIS A 65 -7.08 11.05 -13.39
N VAL A 66 -8.24 10.63 -13.91
CA VAL A 66 -8.61 10.72 -15.33
C VAL A 66 -9.78 11.70 -15.50
N PRO A 67 -9.55 13.03 -15.45
CA PRO A 67 -10.62 14.04 -15.42
C PRO A 67 -11.50 14.04 -16.68
N SER A 68 -10.98 13.56 -17.81
CA SER A 68 -11.72 13.41 -19.07
C SER A 68 -12.58 12.15 -19.13
N GLY A 69 -12.57 11.31 -18.08
CA GLY A 69 -13.34 10.08 -18.04
C GLY A 69 -14.84 10.34 -17.93
N VAL A 70 -15.62 9.70 -18.78
CA VAL A 70 -17.08 9.84 -18.86
C VAL A 70 -17.71 8.47 -18.68
N PHE A 71 -18.63 8.37 -17.73
CA PHE A 71 -19.37 7.14 -17.46
C PHE A 71 -20.64 7.06 -18.31
N ASP A 72 -20.70 6.09 -19.22
CA ASP A 72 -21.87 5.86 -20.06
C ASP A 72 -22.94 5.06 -19.30
N ARG A 73 -23.64 5.75 -18.40
CA ARG A 73 -24.67 5.15 -17.53
C ARG A 73 -25.82 4.49 -18.30
N GLY A 74 -26.16 5.02 -19.47
CA GLY A 74 -27.36 4.64 -20.22
C GLY A 74 -27.16 3.52 -21.23
N LYS A 75 -25.91 3.22 -21.61
CA LYS A 75 -25.61 2.19 -22.61
C LYS A 75 -24.62 1.16 -22.08
N SER A 76 -23.32 1.36 -22.25
CA SER A 76 -22.31 0.34 -21.94
C SER A 76 -22.10 0.14 -20.44
N ARG A 77 -22.42 1.15 -19.63
CA ARG A 77 -22.13 1.17 -18.18
C ARG A 77 -20.63 1.06 -17.90
N THR A 78 -19.84 1.71 -18.74
CA THR A 78 -18.37 1.73 -18.68
C THR A 78 -17.85 3.16 -18.75
N ASN A 79 -16.57 3.32 -18.41
CA ASN A 79 -15.79 4.52 -18.68
C ASN A 79 -14.67 4.14 -19.65
N ARG A 80 -14.91 4.34 -20.95
CA ARG A 80 -14.01 3.95 -22.04
C ARG A 80 -12.65 4.65 -21.93
N VAL A 81 -12.66 5.95 -21.61
CA VAL A 81 -11.44 6.75 -21.47
C VAL A 81 -10.57 6.20 -20.33
N GLU A 82 -11.17 5.81 -19.21
CA GLU A 82 -10.44 5.17 -18.11
C GLU A 82 -9.89 3.80 -18.53
N ALA A 83 -10.66 3.00 -19.29
CA ALA A 83 -10.21 1.72 -19.81
C ALA A 83 -9.00 1.84 -20.74
N GLU A 84 -8.98 2.85 -21.62
CA GLU A 84 -7.85 3.16 -22.50
C GLU A 84 -6.60 3.58 -21.71
N VAL A 85 -6.77 4.38 -20.65
CA VAL A 85 -5.67 4.75 -19.75
C VAL A 85 -5.08 3.51 -19.07
N VAL A 86 -5.94 2.61 -18.57
CA VAL A 86 -5.50 1.34 -17.95
C VAL A 86 -4.77 0.46 -18.97
N ALA A 87 -5.30 0.30 -20.18
CA ALA A 87 -4.65 -0.46 -21.24
C ALA A 87 -3.26 0.09 -21.59
N LYS A 88 -3.13 1.43 -21.64
CA LYS A 88 -1.85 2.10 -21.84
C LYS A 88 -0.88 1.81 -20.69
N MET A 89 -1.34 1.85 -19.44
CA MET A 89 -0.50 1.53 -18.27
C MET A 89 -0.02 0.08 -18.30
N VAL A 90 -0.86 -0.87 -18.75
CA VAL A 90 -0.47 -2.28 -18.95
C VAL A 90 0.64 -2.39 -19.98
N ARG A 91 0.50 -1.73 -21.14
CA ARG A 91 1.54 -1.69 -22.17
C ARG A 91 2.83 -1.08 -21.65
N ASP A 92 2.75 0.07 -21.01
CA ASP A 92 3.91 0.81 -20.48
C ASP A 92 4.62 0.01 -19.37
N HIS A 93 3.88 -0.78 -18.58
CA HIS A 93 4.46 -1.71 -17.61
C HIS A 93 5.34 -2.77 -18.28
N TYR A 94 4.83 -3.46 -19.30
CA TYR A 94 5.59 -4.52 -19.98
C TYR A 94 6.74 -3.97 -20.84
N ALA A 95 6.61 -2.76 -21.37
CA ALA A 95 7.68 -2.06 -22.07
C ALA A 95 8.91 -1.77 -21.18
N ARG A 96 8.75 -1.69 -19.85
CA ARG A 96 9.87 -1.50 -18.90
C ARG A 96 10.78 -2.73 -18.76
N LYS A 97 10.28 -3.92 -19.09
CA LYS A 97 11.00 -5.21 -19.01
C LYS A 97 11.70 -5.46 -17.67
N ASP A 98 11.07 -5.05 -16.57
CA ASP A 98 11.60 -5.19 -15.20
C ASP A 98 11.22 -6.52 -14.52
N GLY A 99 10.54 -7.40 -15.25
CA GLY A 99 10.14 -8.74 -14.80
C GLY A 99 9.09 -8.75 -13.69
N LYS A 100 8.43 -7.61 -13.40
CA LYS A 100 7.37 -7.54 -12.38
C LYS A 100 6.05 -8.05 -12.95
N SER A 101 5.36 -8.89 -12.17
CA SER A 101 4.04 -9.37 -12.54
C SER A 101 2.97 -8.28 -12.35
N LEU A 102 1.97 -8.25 -13.23
CA LEU A 102 0.91 -7.25 -13.25
C LEU A 102 -0.48 -7.89 -13.19
N GLY A 103 -1.39 -7.26 -12.45
CA GLY A 103 -2.82 -7.57 -12.49
C GLY A 103 -3.66 -6.30 -12.58
N VAL A 104 -4.80 -6.40 -13.23
CA VAL A 104 -5.81 -5.35 -13.33
C VAL A 104 -7.08 -5.85 -12.68
N ILE A 105 -7.68 -5.03 -11.80
CA ILE A 105 -8.97 -5.33 -11.17
C ILE A 105 -9.93 -4.18 -11.47
N ALA A 106 -10.97 -4.46 -12.24
CA ALA A 106 -12.03 -3.51 -12.52
C ALA A 106 -13.16 -3.62 -11.49
N PHE A 107 -13.82 -2.51 -11.18
CA PHE A 107 -14.91 -2.51 -10.19
C PHE A 107 -16.24 -3.05 -10.72
N SER A 108 -16.34 -3.29 -12.03
CA SER A 108 -17.48 -3.93 -12.68
C SER A 108 -17.00 -4.86 -13.79
N GLU A 109 -17.84 -5.84 -14.13
CA GLU A 109 -17.64 -6.71 -15.29
C GLU A 109 -17.60 -5.91 -16.59
N ALA A 110 -18.53 -4.97 -16.78
CA ALA A 110 -18.55 -4.12 -17.97
C ALA A 110 -17.26 -3.30 -18.13
N GLN A 111 -16.68 -2.79 -17.03
CA GLN A 111 -15.41 -2.06 -17.10
C GLN A 111 -14.24 -3.00 -17.38
N MET A 112 -14.25 -4.23 -16.85
CA MET A 112 -13.27 -5.26 -17.16
C MET A 112 -13.27 -5.56 -18.67
N GLU A 113 -14.44 -5.79 -19.27
CA GLU A 113 -14.60 -6.02 -20.71
C GLU A 113 -14.15 -4.80 -21.54
N ALA A 114 -14.39 -3.57 -21.07
CA ALA A 114 -13.93 -2.37 -21.75
C ALA A 114 -12.39 -2.26 -21.76
N ILE A 115 -11.73 -2.68 -20.68
CA ILE A 115 -10.26 -2.74 -20.59
C ILE A 115 -9.73 -3.82 -21.52
N ASP A 116 -10.35 -5.01 -21.52
CA ASP A 116 -9.98 -6.13 -22.38
C ASP A 116 -10.04 -5.72 -23.87
N GLN A 117 -11.15 -5.08 -24.28
CA GLN A 117 -11.28 -4.57 -25.64
C GLN A 117 -10.22 -3.51 -25.99
N ALA A 118 -9.89 -2.61 -25.06
CA ALA A 118 -8.85 -1.61 -25.29
C ALA A 118 -7.46 -2.26 -25.42
N LEU A 119 -7.17 -3.32 -24.67
CA LEU A 119 -5.96 -4.11 -24.81
C LEU A 119 -5.91 -4.83 -26.17
N ASP A 120 -7.00 -5.47 -26.58
CA ASP A 120 -7.09 -6.15 -27.88
C ASP A 120 -6.90 -5.21 -29.07
N GLU A 121 -7.35 -3.96 -28.96
CA GLU A 121 -7.06 -2.93 -29.96
C GLU A 121 -5.57 -2.58 -30.01
N MET A 122 -4.90 -2.43 -28.85
CA MET A 122 -3.46 -2.16 -28.80
C MET A 122 -2.61 -3.33 -29.30
N ARG A 123 -3.01 -4.58 -29.01
CA ARG A 123 -2.29 -5.80 -29.41
C ARG A 123 -2.17 -5.96 -30.93
N LYS A 124 -3.11 -5.41 -31.72
CA LYS A 124 -3.07 -5.49 -33.19
C LYS A 124 -1.80 -4.87 -33.78
N ASP A 125 -1.32 -3.79 -33.16
CA ASP A 125 -0.17 -3.02 -33.63
C ASP A 125 1.08 -3.21 -32.74
N ASP A 126 0.97 -3.93 -31.62
CA ASP A 126 2.05 -4.19 -30.66
C ASP A 126 2.27 -5.71 -30.44
N ARG A 127 3.17 -6.28 -31.23
CA ARG A 127 3.52 -7.72 -31.17
C ARG A 127 4.17 -8.13 -29.84
N GLU A 128 4.89 -7.22 -29.18
CA GLU A 128 5.53 -7.53 -27.91
C GLU A 128 4.48 -7.62 -26.81
N LEU A 129 3.54 -6.67 -26.78
CA LEU A 129 2.39 -6.72 -25.89
C LEU A 129 1.54 -7.98 -26.11
N ASP A 130 1.24 -8.31 -27.37
CA ASP A 130 0.44 -9.49 -27.72
C ASP A 130 1.08 -10.80 -27.21
N ALA A 131 2.40 -10.95 -27.40
CA ALA A 131 3.13 -12.12 -26.94
C ALA A 131 3.12 -12.24 -25.40
N VAL A 132 3.33 -11.13 -24.69
CA VAL A 132 3.38 -11.14 -23.22
C VAL A 132 2.00 -11.41 -22.61
N LEU A 133 0.94 -10.82 -23.15
CA LEU A 133 -0.43 -11.04 -22.66
C LEU A 133 -0.97 -12.43 -23.00
N SER A 134 -0.43 -13.09 -24.03
CA SER A 134 -0.79 -14.47 -24.41
C SER A 134 0.02 -15.54 -23.65
N SER A 135 1.04 -15.15 -22.90
CA SER A 135 1.92 -16.09 -22.20
C SER A 135 1.29 -16.60 -20.90
N GLU A 136 1.27 -17.92 -20.74
CA GLU A 136 0.93 -18.60 -19.48
C GLU A 136 2.17 -18.95 -18.62
N GLU A 137 3.37 -18.69 -19.13
CA GLU A 137 4.61 -18.96 -18.39
C GLU A 137 4.81 -17.96 -17.22
N GLY A 138 5.31 -18.46 -16.09
CA GLY A 138 5.65 -17.63 -14.93
C GLY A 138 4.43 -17.11 -14.15
N GLU A 139 4.42 -15.81 -13.84
CA GLU A 139 3.27 -15.12 -13.23
C GLU A 139 2.51 -14.33 -14.33
N PRO A 140 1.50 -14.92 -15.00
CA PRO A 140 0.86 -14.32 -16.16
C PRO A 140 0.11 -13.02 -15.84
N PHE A 141 -0.19 -12.23 -16.87
CA PHE A 141 -1.11 -11.09 -16.73
C PHE A 141 -2.48 -11.56 -16.22
N LEU A 142 -3.10 -10.78 -15.33
CA LEU A 142 -4.44 -11.06 -14.81
C LEU A 142 -5.35 -9.86 -15.04
N LEU A 143 -6.57 -10.12 -15.51
CA LEU A 143 -7.65 -9.13 -15.61
C LEU A 143 -8.91 -9.72 -14.95
N TYR A 144 -9.37 -9.09 -13.87
CA TYR A 144 -10.52 -9.55 -13.11
C TYR A 144 -11.47 -8.40 -12.76
N ASN A 145 -12.71 -8.75 -12.41
CA ASN A 145 -13.62 -7.84 -11.73
C ASN A 145 -13.59 -8.07 -10.20
N LEU A 146 -14.22 -7.19 -9.42
CA LEU A 146 -14.29 -7.30 -7.96
C LEU A 146 -14.95 -8.57 -7.41
N GLU A 147 -15.81 -9.23 -8.19
CA GLU A 147 -16.51 -10.45 -7.75
C GLU A 147 -15.64 -11.70 -7.97
N ASN A 148 -14.74 -11.66 -8.96
CA ASN A 148 -13.91 -12.79 -9.37
C ASN A 148 -12.48 -12.74 -8.80
N VAL A 149 -12.07 -11.63 -8.19
CA VAL A 149 -10.72 -11.52 -7.59
C VAL A 149 -10.61 -12.35 -6.31
N GLN A 150 -9.91 -13.49 -6.38
CA GLN A 150 -9.57 -14.32 -5.22
C GLN A 150 -8.20 -14.97 -5.39
N GLY A 151 -7.46 -15.12 -4.29
CA GLY A 151 -6.24 -15.95 -4.23
C GLY A 151 -5.01 -15.47 -5.01
N HIS A 152 -5.18 -14.67 -6.06
CA HIS A 152 -4.09 -14.21 -6.92
C HIS A 152 -3.49 -12.89 -6.42
N GLU A 153 -2.17 -12.80 -6.40
CA GLU A 153 -1.39 -11.61 -6.05
C GLU A 153 -0.40 -11.30 -7.17
N ARG A 154 -0.06 -10.02 -7.31
CA ARG A 154 0.90 -9.54 -8.33
C ARG A 154 1.84 -8.52 -7.74
N ASP A 155 3.01 -8.36 -8.34
CA ASP A 155 3.94 -7.31 -7.93
C ASP A 155 3.30 -5.93 -8.05
N ARG A 156 2.58 -5.66 -9.14
CA ARG A 156 1.82 -4.44 -9.37
C ARG A 156 0.35 -4.74 -9.62
N ILE A 157 -0.53 -3.90 -9.10
CA ILE A 157 -1.98 -3.97 -9.34
C ILE A 157 -2.47 -2.62 -9.85
N ILE A 158 -3.30 -2.63 -10.89
CA ILE A 158 -4.07 -1.46 -11.32
C ILE A 158 -5.53 -1.70 -10.94
N LEU A 159 -6.12 -0.80 -10.15
CA LEU A 159 -7.56 -0.80 -9.85
C LEU A 159 -8.26 0.20 -10.76
N SER A 160 -9.21 -0.25 -11.59
CA SER A 160 -10.07 0.64 -12.38
C SER A 160 -11.41 0.82 -11.69
N VAL A 161 -11.70 2.04 -11.24
CA VAL A 161 -12.96 2.38 -10.60
C VAL A 161 -14.11 2.33 -11.60
N GLY A 162 -13.92 2.83 -12.82
CA GLY A 162 -14.86 2.73 -13.95
C GLY A 162 -16.17 3.49 -13.80
N TYR A 163 -16.54 3.90 -12.59
CA TYR A 163 -17.71 4.72 -12.30
C TYR A 163 -17.32 6.19 -12.21
N GLY A 164 -18.17 7.07 -12.76
CA GLY A 164 -17.92 8.49 -12.70
C GLY A 164 -19.07 9.36 -13.19
N LYS A 165 -18.77 10.62 -13.46
CA LYS A 165 -19.73 11.58 -14.01
C LYS A 165 -20.12 11.19 -15.44
N ASP A 166 -21.40 11.32 -15.77
CA ASP A 166 -21.89 11.13 -17.14
C ASP A 166 -21.60 12.34 -18.04
N GLU A 167 -22.01 12.29 -19.31
CA GLU A 167 -21.83 13.38 -20.29
C GLU A 167 -22.46 14.71 -19.83
N ASN A 168 -23.45 14.67 -18.94
CA ASN A 168 -24.10 15.86 -18.37
C ASN A 168 -23.48 16.30 -17.04
N GLY A 169 -22.34 15.71 -16.64
CA GLY A 169 -21.66 15.98 -15.38
C GLY A 169 -22.35 15.39 -14.15
N ARG A 170 -23.38 14.54 -14.32
CA ARG A 170 -24.12 13.95 -13.19
C ARG A 170 -23.40 12.70 -12.69
N PHE A 171 -23.24 12.61 -11.37
CA PHE A 171 -22.68 11.44 -10.71
C PHE A 171 -23.74 10.69 -9.93
N ALA A 172 -23.81 9.36 -10.12
CA ALA A 172 -24.72 8.49 -9.38
C ALA A 172 -23.94 7.62 -8.40
N LEU A 173 -24.42 7.54 -7.16
CA LEU A 173 -23.81 6.74 -6.08
C LEU A 173 -24.12 5.24 -6.22
N ASN A 174 -23.88 4.70 -7.41
CA ASN A 174 -24.07 3.28 -7.72
C ASN A 174 -22.78 2.69 -8.29
N PHE A 175 -21.96 2.18 -7.38
CA PHE A 175 -20.72 1.45 -7.60
C PHE A 175 -20.92 -0.06 -7.77
N GLY A 176 -22.13 -0.48 -8.18
CA GLY A 176 -22.44 -1.87 -8.52
C GLY A 176 -22.14 -2.85 -7.38
N PRO A 177 -21.21 -3.81 -7.54
CA PRO A 177 -20.88 -4.80 -6.51
C PRO A 177 -20.47 -4.21 -5.15
N LEU A 178 -19.91 -2.99 -5.12
CA LEU A 178 -19.54 -2.32 -3.86
C LEU A 178 -20.74 -1.80 -3.06
N ASN A 179 -21.88 -1.52 -3.72
CA ASN A 179 -23.08 -1.09 -3.02
C ASN A 179 -23.83 -2.25 -2.35
N ARG A 180 -23.58 -3.49 -2.79
CA ARG A 180 -24.21 -4.70 -2.27
C ARG A 180 -23.57 -5.16 -0.95
N ASP A 181 -24.26 -6.06 -0.25
CA ASP A 181 -23.73 -6.67 0.97
C ASP A 181 -22.41 -7.40 0.71
N GLY A 182 -21.46 -7.23 1.62
CA GLY A 182 -20.08 -7.71 1.48
C GLY A 182 -19.22 -6.89 0.51
N GLY A 183 -19.71 -5.76 -0.01
CA GLY A 183 -18.93 -4.84 -0.85
C GLY A 183 -17.63 -4.37 -0.18
N GLU A 184 -17.63 -4.16 1.14
CA GLU A 184 -16.44 -3.84 1.92
C GLU A 184 -15.41 -4.98 1.92
N ARG A 185 -15.86 -6.24 1.95
CA ARG A 185 -14.97 -7.42 1.90
C ARG A 185 -14.32 -7.50 0.53
N ARG A 186 -15.08 -7.28 -0.56
CA ARG A 186 -14.56 -7.26 -1.94
C ARG A 186 -13.52 -6.15 -2.14
N LEU A 187 -13.81 -4.94 -1.65
CA LEU A 187 -12.83 -3.84 -1.69
C LEU A 187 -11.55 -4.20 -0.95
N ASN A 188 -11.65 -4.74 0.27
CA ASN A 188 -10.47 -5.16 1.04
C ASN A 188 -9.65 -6.22 0.31
N VAL A 189 -10.30 -7.19 -0.34
CA VAL A 189 -9.61 -8.20 -1.14
C VAL A 189 -8.85 -7.52 -2.27
N ALA A 190 -9.48 -6.64 -3.04
CA ALA A 190 -8.86 -5.97 -4.18
C ALA A 190 -7.65 -5.11 -3.80
N ILE A 191 -7.78 -4.27 -2.78
CA ILE A 191 -6.70 -3.35 -2.36
C ILE A 191 -5.52 -4.07 -1.69
N THR A 192 -5.66 -5.34 -1.32
CA THR A 192 -4.61 -6.16 -0.68
C THR A 192 -3.92 -7.16 -1.63
N ARG A 193 -4.17 -7.05 -2.94
CA ARG A 193 -3.57 -7.93 -3.97
C ARG A 193 -2.15 -7.53 -4.41
N ALA A 194 -1.77 -6.27 -4.18
CA ALA A 194 -0.47 -5.73 -4.57
C ALA A 194 0.65 -6.12 -3.60
N LYS A 195 1.77 -6.61 -4.13
CA LYS A 195 3.01 -6.81 -3.35
C LYS A 195 3.83 -5.53 -3.27
N SER A 196 3.94 -4.74 -4.35
CA SER A 196 4.88 -3.61 -4.43
C SER A 196 4.27 -2.28 -4.86
N SER A 197 3.26 -2.28 -5.74
CA SER A 197 2.61 -1.04 -6.21
C SER A 197 1.13 -1.26 -6.44
N LEU A 198 0.32 -0.25 -6.11
CA LEU A 198 -1.08 -0.19 -6.47
C LEU A 198 -1.41 1.17 -7.06
N ASP A 199 -1.89 1.18 -8.30
CA ASP A 199 -2.42 2.37 -8.96
C ASP A 199 -3.94 2.30 -8.97
N ILE A 200 -4.62 3.22 -8.28
CA ILE A 200 -6.09 3.36 -8.39
C ILE A 200 -6.41 4.43 -9.43
N VAL A 201 -7.03 4.00 -10.51
CA VAL A 201 -7.44 4.82 -11.66
C VAL A 201 -8.90 5.20 -11.49
N SER A 202 -9.20 6.50 -11.51
CA SER A 202 -10.58 6.99 -11.42
C SER A 202 -10.76 8.33 -12.11
N SER A 203 -11.95 8.57 -12.68
CA SER A 203 -12.33 9.90 -13.17
C SER A 203 -12.90 10.82 -12.10
N ILE A 204 -13.35 10.25 -10.98
CA ILE A 204 -13.85 10.96 -9.81
C ILE A 204 -12.79 11.09 -8.71
N ARG A 205 -12.98 12.09 -7.86
CA ARG A 205 -12.23 12.30 -6.62
C ARG A 205 -13.05 11.88 -5.40
N SER A 206 -12.38 11.75 -4.26
CA SER A 206 -13.04 11.45 -2.98
C SER A 206 -14.11 12.49 -2.61
N GLU A 207 -13.89 13.75 -2.96
CA GLU A 207 -14.81 14.87 -2.74
C GLU A 207 -16.08 14.80 -3.60
N ASP A 208 -16.03 14.15 -4.76
CA ASP A 208 -17.21 13.98 -5.63
C ASP A 208 -18.25 13.01 -5.04
N ILE A 209 -17.84 12.19 -4.07
CA ILE A 209 -18.70 11.17 -3.46
C ILE A 209 -19.43 11.76 -2.25
N ASP A 210 -20.62 12.32 -2.46
CA ASP A 210 -21.52 12.67 -1.36
C ASP A 210 -22.25 11.42 -0.84
N LEU A 211 -22.15 11.12 0.46
CA LEU A 211 -22.80 9.96 1.08
C LEU A 211 -23.95 10.35 2.01
N SER A 212 -24.36 11.61 2.02
CA SER A 212 -25.44 12.14 2.89
C SER A 212 -26.73 11.29 2.87
N GLY A 213 -27.04 10.62 1.76
CA GLY A 213 -28.18 9.73 1.59
C GLY A 213 -27.88 8.23 1.49
N SER A 214 -26.63 7.78 1.65
CA SER A 214 -26.21 6.38 1.43
C SER A 214 -25.80 5.67 2.72
N ARG A 215 -26.25 4.41 2.89
CA ARG A 215 -25.81 3.52 3.97
C ARG A 215 -24.81 2.46 3.51
N SER A 216 -24.36 2.51 2.25
CA SER A 216 -23.42 1.52 1.74
C SER A 216 -22.05 1.65 2.39
N LYS A 217 -21.64 0.60 3.11
CA LYS A 217 -20.31 0.51 3.72
C LYS A 217 -19.21 0.46 2.67
N GLY A 218 -19.42 -0.26 1.56
CA GLY A 218 -18.46 -0.32 0.46
C GLY A 218 -18.25 1.05 -0.19
N ALA A 219 -19.31 1.82 -0.44
CA ALA A 219 -19.19 3.18 -0.98
C ALA A 219 -18.46 4.13 -0.01
N LEU A 220 -18.73 4.02 1.29
CA LEU A 220 -18.00 4.77 2.33
C LEU A 220 -16.50 4.46 2.32
N LEU A 221 -16.14 3.18 2.28
CA LEU A 221 -14.74 2.78 2.26
C LEU A 221 -14.05 3.16 0.96
N LEU A 222 -14.72 3.10 -0.19
CA LEU A 222 -14.17 3.60 -1.45
C LEU A 222 -13.85 5.10 -1.36
N LYS A 223 -14.78 5.91 -0.83
CA LYS A 223 -14.54 7.34 -0.63
C LYS A 223 -13.29 7.59 0.23
N GLN A 224 -13.19 6.88 1.36
CA GLN A 224 -12.05 7.01 2.26
C GLN A 224 -10.74 6.50 1.61
N TYR A 225 -10.82 5.43 0.81
CA TYR A 225 -9.66 4.87 0.13
C TYR A 225 -9.15 5.79 -0.98
N LEU A 226 -10.04 6.42 -1.75
CA LEU A 226 -9.66 7.44 -2.72
C LEU A 226 -9.00 8.64 -2.04
N ALA A 227 -9.54 9.15 -0.92
CA ALA A 227 -8.91 10.24 -0.17
C ALA A 227 -7.51 9.85 0.33
N PHE A 228 -7.35 8.60 0.78
CA PHE A 228 -6.06 8.07 1.20
C PHE A 228 -5.08 7.95 0.03
N ALA A 229 -5.51 7.47 -1.13
CA ALA A 229 -4.68 7.40 -2.34
C ALA A 229 -4.31 8.80 -2.88
N GLU A 230 -5.24 9.77 -2.85
CA GLU A 230 -5.03 11.17 -3.21
C GLU A 230 -3.95 11.83 -2.33
N SER A 231 -3.80 11.38 -1.08
CA SER A 231 -2.73 11.81 -0.18
C SER A 231 -1.38 11.08 -0.40
N GLY A 232 -1.27 10.24 -1.42
CA GLY A 232 -0.09 9.41 -1.68
C GLY A 232 0.08 8.27 -0.67
N GLY A 233 -1.03 7.79 -0.08
CA GLY A 233 -0.98 6.76 0.96
C GLY A 233 -0.42 7.26 2.29
N ASP A 234 -0.48 8.57 2.55
CA ASP A 234 -0.04 9.14 3.82
C ASP A 234 -0.99 8.70 4.94
N ARG A 235 -0.47 7.92 5.90
CA ARG A 235 -1.23 7.48 7.07
C ARG A 235 -1.88 8.64 7.84
N ARG A 236 -1.33 9.86 7.79
CA ARG A 236 -1.93 11.03 8.42
C ARG A 236 -3.31 11.40 7.84
N ALA A 237 -3.60 10.96 6.61
CA ALA A 237 -4.92 11.11 6.00
C ALA A 237 -5.94 10.08 6.51
N LEU A 238 -5.50 9.00 7.18
CA LEU A 238 -6.41 8.09 7.87
C LEU A 238 -6.87 8.71 9.20
N PRO A 239 -8.12 8.48 9.62
CA PRO A 239 -8.59 8.91 10.94
C PRO A 239 -7.65 8.42 12.05
N THR A 240 -7.33 9.28 13.00
CA THR A 240 -6.46 8.93 14.11
C THR A 240 -7.14 7.84 14.95
N SER A 241 -6.55 6.64 15.01
CA SER A 241 -6.96 5.66 16.01
C SER A 241 -6.65 6.25 17.41
N PRO A 242 -7.60 6.25 18.35
CA PRO A 242 -7.35 6.73 19.70
C PRO A 242 -6.38 5.79 20.41
N GLY A 243 -5.15 6.26 20.64
CA GLY A 243 -4.14 5.52 21.40
C GLY A 243 -2.76 5.56 20.72
N LYS A 244 -1.83 6.26 21.39
CA LYS A 244 -0.38 6.29 21.14
C LYS A 244 0.08 7.03 19.87
N ARG A 245 0.18 8.36 19.98
CA ARG A 245 1.41 9.01 19.50
C ARG A 245 2.49 8.68 20.52
N GLU A 246 3.40 7.79 20.17
CA GLU A 246 4.67 7.71 20.90
C GLU A 246 5.53 8.83 20.32
N ASP A 247 5.55 9.96 21.03
CA ASP A 247 6.43 11.08 20.70
C ASP A 247 7.89 10.61 20.84
N ALA A 248 8.77 11.17 20.01
CA ALA A 248 10.20 10.90 20.08
C ALA A 248 10.71 11.11 21.52
N THR A 249 11.50 10.15 21.99
CA THR A 249 12.18 10.29 23.28
C THR A 249 13.22 11.43 23.21
N PRO A 250 13.55 12.08 24.35
CA PRO A 250 14.60 13.09 24.37
C PRO A 250 15.96 12.58 23.83
N PHE A 251 16.23 11.29 24.00
CA PHE A 251 17.40 10.63 23.45
C PHE A 251 17.38 10.61 21.91
N GLU A 252 16.30 10.12 21.31
CA GLU A 252 16.15 10.08 19.84
C GLU A 252 16.22 11.48 19.23
N GLU A 253 15.65 12.49 19.91
CA GLU A 253 15.71 13.88 19.47
C GLU A 253 17.14 14.45 19.53
N HIS A 254 17.88 14.17 20.60
CA HIS A 254 19.30 14.56 20.69
C HIS A 254 20.15 13.89 19.61
N LEU A 255 19.90 12.61 19.34
CA LEU A 255 20.57 11.88 18.27
C LEU A 255 20.26 12.47 16.89
N ARG A 256 18.99 12.82 16.63
CA ARG A 256 18.58 13.52 15.39
C ARG A 256 19.34 14.82 15.22
N MET A 257 19.34 15.68 16.23
CA MET A 257 20.01 16.98 16.18
C MET A 257 21.52 16.85 15.93
N ALA A 258 22.17 15.86 16.55
CA ALA A 258 23.60 15.60 16.35
C ALA A 258 23.91 15.15 14.91
N LEU A 259 23.08 14.28 14.33
CA LEU A 259 23.23 13.83 12.94
C LEU A 259 22.95 14.97 11.94
N GLU A 260 21.97 15.82 12.21
CA GLU A 260 21.68 17.01 11.38
C GLU A 260 22.80 18.04 11.45
N ALA A 261 23.42 18.22 12.63
CA ALA A 261 24.60 19.08 12.78
C ALA A 261 25.81 18.58 11.96
N ARG A 262 25.84 17.29 11.64
CA ARG A 262 26.83 16.67 10.73
C ARG A 262 26.43 16.76 9.24
N GLY A 263 25.29 17.38 8.93
CA GLY A 263 24.82 17.65 7.57
C GLY A 263 23.91 16.57 6.98
N HIS A 264 23.45 15.59 7.77
CA HIS A 264 22.52 14.57 7.30
C HIS A 264 21.07 15.06 7.36
N LYS A 265 20.25 14.63 6.41
CA LYS A 265 18.80 14.80 6.46
C LYS A 265 18.19 13.58 7.16
N VAL A 266 17.57 13.81 8.33
CA VAL A 266 17.11 12.74 9.20
C VAL A 266 15.58 12.77 9.33
N ARG A 267 14.95 11.61 9.19
CA ARG A 267 13.51 11.43 9.42
C ARG A 267 13.29 10.54 10.63
N MET A 268 12.47 10.99 11.58
CA MET A 268 12.12 10.20 12.76
C MET A 268 10.87 9.36 12.56
N ASN A 269 10.74 8.31 13.36
CA ASN A 269 9.53 7.49 13.50
C ASN A 269 8.97 7.00 12.16
N VAL A 270 9.88 6.55 11.28
CA VAL A 270 9.55 6.09 9.94
C VAL A 270 8.75 4.80 10.04
N GLY A 271 7.51 4.87 9.58
CA GLY A 271 6.61 3.75 9.43
C GLY A 271 5.21 4.03 9.91
N THR A 272 4.30 3.11 9.65
CA THR A 272 2.87 3.32 9.92
C THR A 272 2.37 2.54 11.12
N SER A 273 2.85 1.31 11.36
CA SER A 273 2.43 0.50 12.53
C SER A 273 3.19 0.84 13.81
N ASP A 274 3.05 0.00 14.83
CA ASP A 274 3.83 0.02 16.07
C ASP A 274 5.31 -0.32 15.83
N TYR A 275 5.62 -0.99 14.70
CA TYR A 275 7.00 -1.22 14.26
C TYR A 275 7.44 -0.09 13.33
N ARG A 276 8.27 0.79 13.90
CA ARG A 276 8.86 1.95 13.22
C ARG A 276 10.37 1.86 13.27
N ILE A 277 11.02 2.58 12.37
CA ILE A 277 12.44 2.89 12.49
C ILE A 277 12.54 4.23 13.20
N ASP A 278 13.30 4.26 14.29
CA ASP A 278 13.32 5.40 15.21
C ASP A 278 13.89 6.64 14.50
N LEU A 279 15.00 6.47 13.77
CA LEU A 279 15.55 7.49 12.88
C LEU A 279 16.01 6.86 11.56
N ALA A 280 15.85 7.57 10.44
CA ALA A 280 16.35 7.16 9.14
C ALA A 280 17.09 8.32 8.46
N ILE A 281 18.26 8.02 7.90
CA ILE A 281 19.08 8.99 7.17
C ILE A 281 18.71 8.90 5.69
N GLU A 282 18.23 10.01 5.12
CA GLU A 282 17.88 10.11 3.69
C GLU A 282 19.13 10.11 2.81
N ASP A 283 19.01 9.52 1.62
CA ASP A 283 20.05 9.55 0.61
C ASP A 283 20.05 10.92 -0.10
N PRO A 284 21.12 11.73 0.02
CA PRO A 284 21.17 13.02 -0.66
C PRO A 284 21.35 12.88 -2.18
N SER A 285 21.79 11.71 -2.67
CA SER A 285 21.99 11.44 -4.10
C SER A 285 20.74 10.91 -4.81
N GLU A 286 19.77 10.40 -4.05
CA GLU A 286 18.60 9.73 -4.59
C GLU A 286 17.36 10.02 -3.75
N GLU A 287 16.47 10.89 -4.25
CA GLU A 287 15.22 11.22 -3.56
C GLU A 287 14.35 9.96 -3.36
N GLY A 288 13.66 9.89 -2.22
CA GLY A 288 12.80 8.76 -1.92
C GLY A 288 13.55 7.50 -1.48
N ARG A 289 14.77 7.63 -0.94
CA ARG A 289 15.55 6.51 -0.39
C ARG A 289 16.19 6.87 0.94
N PHE A 290 16.28 5.88 1.82
CA PHE A 290 17.06 5.94 3.05
C PHE A 290 18.36 5.14 2.89
N LEU A 291 19.47 5.71 3.36
CA LEU A 291 20.79 5.05 3.42
C LEU A 291 20.90 4.12 4.62
N LEU A 292 20.38 4.57 5.77
CA LEU A 292 20.55 3.88 7.04
C LEU A 292 19.32 4.10 7.92
N GLY A 293 18.79 3.01 8.46
CA GLY A 293 17.84 3.04 9.57
C GLY A 293 18.59 2.87 10.89
N ILE A 294 18.22 3.66 11.89
CA ILE A 294 18.79 3.62 13.23
C ILE A 294 17.71 3.11 14.18
N GLU A 295 18.04 2.02 14.87
CA GLU A 295 17.22 1.45 15.94
C GLU A 295 17.78 1.84 17.30
N CYS A 296 16.93 2.38 18.17
CA CYS A 296 17.19 2.77 19.53
C CYS A 296 16.55 1.77 20.51
N ASP A 297 16.90 1.85 21.79
CA ASP A 297 16.38 0.99 22.87
C ASP A 297 15.10 1.54 23.54
N GLY A 298 14.33 2.34 22.79
CA GLY A 298 13.10 2.99 23.23
C GLY A 298 11.84 2.11 23.20
N ALA A 299 10.67 2.76 23.17
CA ALA A 299 9.37 2.10 23.22
C ALA A 299 9.15 1.10 22.06
N HIS A 300 9.66 1.43 20.86
CA HIS A 300 9.62 0.55 19.70
C HIS A 300 10.42 -0.75 19.88
N TYR A 301 11.52 -0.73 20.64
CA TYR A 301 12.27 -1.95 20.97
C TYR A 301 11.54 -2.79 22.03
N ALA A 302 10.96 -2.13 23.04
CA ALA A 302 10.23 -2.79 24.12
C ALA A 302 8.92 -3.48 23.65
N SER A 303 8.32 -3.03 22.54
CA SER A 303 7.05 -3.54 22.01
C SER A 303 7.10 -4.98 21.50
N GLY A 304 8.28 -5.52 21.19
CA GLY A 304 8.40 -6.93 20.78
C GLY A 304 8.04 -7.89 21.92
N LEU A 305 7.16 -8.86 21.68
CA LEU A 305 6.71 -9.80 22.73
C LEU A 305 7.81 -10.78 23.15
N THR A 306 8.75 -11.09 22.26
CA THR A 306 9.85 -12.02 22.52
C THR A 306 11.19 -11.45 22.03
N VAL A 307 12.29 -11.91 22.61
CA VAL A 307 13.66 -11.57 22.15
C VAL A 307 13.85 -11.94 20.68
N ARG A 308 13.29 -13.07 20.25
CA ARG A 308 13.32 -13.50 18.85
C ARG A 308 12.64 -12.48 17.93
N ASP A 309 11.52 -11.91 18.35
CA ASP A 309 10.81 -10.89 17.58
C ASP A 309 11.62 -9.60 17.48
N ARG A 310 12.18 -9.15 18.61
CA ARG A 310 12.98 -7.92 18.72
C ARG A 310 14.27 -7.99 17.90
N ASP A 311 15.05 -9.05 18.07
CA ASP A 311 16.43 -9.08 17.58
C ASP A 311 16.62 -9.86 16.29
N ARG A 312 15.69 -10.76 15.94
CA ARG A 312 15.87 -11.63 14.76
C ARG A 312 14.80 -11.40 13.71
N THR A 313 13.53 -11.54 14.07
CA THR A 313 12.45 -11.51 13.09
C THR A 313 12.29 -10.11 12.51
N ARG A 314 12.24 -9.07 13.33
CA ARG A 314 12.16 -7.66 12.90
C ARG A 314 13.31 -7.28 11.96
N GLN A 315 14.55 -7.50 12.40
CA GLN A 315 15.73 -7.15 11.61
C GLN A 315 15.78 -7.90 10.28
N ALA A 316 15.42 -9.18 10.25
CA ALA A 316 15.37 -9.95 9.02
C ALA A 316 14.36 -9.37 8.02
N GLN A 317 13.19 -8.92 8.50
CA GLN A 317 12.17 -8.31 7.63
C GLN A 317 12.60 -6.94 7.10
N LEU A 318 13.10 -6.06 7.96
CA LEU A 318 13.59 -4.74 7.53
C LEU A 318 14.74 -4.87 6.53
N LYS A 319 15.69 -5.79 6.76
CA LYS A 319 16.77 -6.09 5.78
C LYS A 319 16.23 -6.58 4.44
N ARG A 320 15.18 -7.41 4.43
CA ARG A 320 14.50 -7.86 3.21
C ARG A 320 13.83 -6.70 2.45
N LEU A 321 13.42 -5.65 3.16
CA LEU A 321 12.89 -4.39 2.60
C LEU A 321 13.99 -3.39 2.22
N GLY A 322 15.24 -3.84 2.15
CA GLY A 322 16.38 -3.04 1.69
C GLY A 322 17.06 -2.20 2.77
N TRP A 323 16.62 -2.29 4.03
CA TRP A 323 17.25 -1.53 5.09
C TRP A 323 18.65 -2.06 5.43
N LYS A 324 19.60 -1.14 5.48
CA LYS A 324 20.74 -1.28 6.38
C LYS A 324 20.37 -0.67 7.73
N LEU A 325 20.64 -1.41 8.79
CA LEU A 325 20.30 -1.02 10.15
C LEU A 325 21.56 -0.82 10.98
N HIS A 326 21.58 0.24 11.78
CA HIS A 326 22.56 0.49 12.84
C HIS A 326 21.82 0.61 14.17
N ARG A 327 22.37 0.05 15.23
CA ARG A 327 21.74 0.10 16.55
C ARG A 327 22.52 1.02 17.47
N VAL A 328 21.80 1.92 18.14
CA VAL A 328 22.36 2.83 19.14
C VAL A 328 21.68 2.55 20.47
N TRP A 329 22.46 2.23 21.48
CA TRP A 329 21.96 2.05 22.85
C TRP A 329 22.07 3.39 23.58
N SER A 330 21.00 3.81 24.26
CA SER A 330 20.98 5.04 25.07
C SER A 330 22.16 5.13 26.06
N VAL A 331 22.56 3.99 26.63
CA VAL A 331 23.70 3.87 27.55
C VAL A 331 25.05 4.12 26.87
N GLU A 332 25.24 3.60 25.66
CA GLU A 332 26.47 3.81 24.88
C GLU A 332 26.57 5.27 24.44
N TRP A 333 25.45 5.81 23.93
CA TRP A 333 25.32 7.23 23.59
C TRP A 333 25.65 8.14 24.76
N PHE A 334 25.09 7.89 25.95
CA PHE A 334 25.37 8.70 27.13
C PHE A 334 26.85 8.69 27.53
N ARG A 335 27.53 7.55 27.33
CA ARG A 335 28.94 7.39 27.71
C ARG A 335 29.90 8.05 26.72
N ASN A 336 29.64 7.95 25.41
CA ASN A 336 30.51 8.48 24.37
C ASN A 336 29.73 8.86 23.10
N PRO A 337 29.05 10.02 23.07
CA PRO A 337 28.26 10.45 21.92
C PRO A 337 29.09 10.54 20.63
N GLU A 338 30.28 11.13 20.68
CA GLU A 338 31.14 11.29 19.50
C GLU A 338 31.55 9.94 18.92
N GLY A 339 31.90 8.97 19.78
CA GLY A 339 32.23 7.61 19.34
C GLY A 339 31.04 6.87 18.71
N GLU A 340 29.81 7.06 19.20
CA GLU A 340 28.62 6.52 18.52
C GLU A 340 28.41 7.18 17.16
N LEU A 341 28.55 8.50 17.07
CA LEU A 341 28.40 9.20 15.81
C LEU A 341 29.44 8.74 14.78
N ASP A 342 30.69 8.52 15.19
CA ASP A 342 31.74 8.01 14.30
C ASP A 342 31.43 6.59 13.80
N ARG A 343 30.87 5.73 14.66
CA ARG A 343 30.36 4.40 14.25
C ARG A 343 29.20 4.51 13.25
N ILE A 344 28.32 5.50 13.39
CA ILE A 344 27.23 5.76 12.43
C ILE A 344 27.81 6.23 11.09
N GLU A 345 28.81 7.12 11.10
CA GLU A 345 29.48 7.58 9.87
C GLU A 345 30.20 6.42 9.14
N GLU A 346 30.87 5.52 9.87
CA GLU A 346 31.47 4.31 9.28
C GLU A 346 30.40 3.41 8.65
N ALA A 347 29.26 3.25 9.33
CA ALA A 347 28.13 2.51 8.80
C ALA A 347 27.56 3.16 7.53
N LEU A 348 27.52 4.49 7.44
CA LEU A 348 27.11 5.24 6.23
C LEU A 348 28.12 5.13 5.10
N GLY A 349 29.42 5.24 5.40
CA GLY A 349 30.51 5.13 4.43
C GLY A 349 30.52 3.78 3.70
N SER A 350 30.08 2.72 4.36
CA SER A 350 29.91 1.39 3.75
C SER A 350 28.58 1.20 2.99
N VAL A 351 27.73 2.22 2.85
CA VAL A 351 26.51 2.20 2.01
C VAL A 351 26.64 3.09 0.79
N ARG A 352 27.32 4.24 0.94
CA ARG A 352 27.52 5.17 -0.17
C ARG A 352 28.32 4.45 -1.27
N PRO A 353 27.86 4.46 -2.53
CA PRO A 353 28.71 4.02 -3.63
C PRO A 353 30.03 4.79 -3.56
N THR A 354 31.16 4.10 -3.64
CA THR A 354 32.42 4.76 -3.92
C THR A 354 32.24 5.43 -5.28
N GLY A 355 32.34 6.76 -5.30
CA GLY A 355 32.07 7.58 -6.48
C GLY A 355 32.98 7.31 -7.66
#